data_AF-A0A3A1X2M4-F1
#
_entry.id   AF-A0A3A1X2M4-F1
#
_cell.length_a   1.000
_cell.length_b   1.000
_cell.length_c   1.000
_cell.angle_alpha   90.00
_cell.angle_beta   90.00
_cell.angle_gamma   90.00
#
_symmetry.space_group_name_H-M   'P 1'
#
loop_
_entity.id
_entity.type
_entity.pdbx_description
1 polymer ?
#
loop_
_entity_poly.entity_id
_entity_poly.type
_entity_poly.pdbx_seq_one_letter_code
_entity_poly.pdbx_strand_id
1 'polypeptide(L)'
;EVRERLYATGWAKRGPVGLIGSTKSDALLIVDRMLEDLAKSGLIAEDRNEKSIDELLKSRGVKAIDYAGWKRVDEYEREAGAKEQRARKKVVSSADLIAIALDC
;
A
#
# COMPACT_ATOMS: atom_id res chain seq x y z
N GLU A 1 12.07 21.09 -0.85
CA GLU A 1 13.41 20.55 -0.54
C GLU A 1 13.43 19.08 -0.90
N VAL A 2 14.48 18.61 -1.59
CA VAL A 2 14.63 17.18 -1.89
C VAL A 2 15.27 16.52 -0.68
N ARG A 3 14.56 15.58 -0.05
CA ARG A 3 15.06 14.86 1.12
C ARG A 3 15.85 13.64 0.68
N GLU A 4 16.99 13.40 1.31
CA GLU A 4 17.74 12.17 1.09
C GLU A 4 16.88 10.94 1.42
N ARG A 5 17.02 9.89 0.61
CA ARG A 5 16.27 8.64 0.73
C ARG A 5 14.75 8.77 0.66
N LEU A 6 14.24 9.90 0.16
CA LEU A 6 12.85 10.07 -0.20
C LEU A 6 12.69 9.97 -1.72
N TYR A 7 11.93 8.97 -2.16
CA TYR A 7 11.70 8.70 -3.57
C TYR A 7 10.22 8.77 -3.91
N ALA A 8 9.91 9.06 -5.17
CA ALA A 8 8.56 9.05 -5.72
C ALA A 8 8.55 8.31 -7.05
N THR A 9 7.45 7.62 -7.36
CA THR A 9 7.23 6.93 -8.65
C THR A 9 5.78 7.10 -9.11
N GLY A 10 5.51 6.77 -10.37
CA GLY A 10 4.19 6.85 -10.97
C GLY A 10 3.71 8.28 -11.11
N TRP A 11 2.41 8.49 -10.90
CA TRP A 11 1.81 9.81 -11.05
C TRP A 11 2.27 10.84 -10.01
N ALA A 12 2.67 10.39 -8.81
CA ALA A 12 3.27 11.27 -7.81
C ALA A 12 4.59 11.90 -8.29
N LYS A 13 5.31 11.23 -9.21
CA LYS A 13 6.55 11.72 -9.82
C LYS A 13 6.31 12.43 -11.16
N ARG A 14 5.48 11.84 -12.03
CA ARG A 14 5.38 12.23 -13.46
C ARG A 14 4.08 12.95 -13.82
N GLY A 15 3.18 13.17 -12.86
CA GLY A 15 1.83 13.65 -13.12
C GLY A 15 0.90 12.55 -13.67
N PRO A 16 -0.40 12.84 -13.84
CA PRO A 16 -1.44 11.85 -14.13
C PRO A 16 -1.47 11.43 -15.61
N VAL A 17 -0.33 11.00 -16.14
CA VAL A 17 -0.14 10.62 -17.54
C VAL A 17 0.47 9.23 -17.67
N GLY A 18 0.09 8.53 -18.74
CA GLY A 18 0.60 7.19 -19.06
C GLY A 18 -0.24 6.03 -18.51
N LEU A 19 -0.14 4.88 -19.20
CA LEU A 19 -0.82 3.63 -18.85
C LEU A 19 -0.10 2.87 -17.72
N ILE A 20 -0.75 1.84 -17.18
CA ILE A 20 -0.21 0.97 -16.10
C ILE A 20 1.22 0.47 -16.43
N GLY A 21 1.47 0.05 -17.67
CA GLY A 21 2.79 -0.42 -18.09
C GLY A 21 3.89 0.66 -17.99
N SER A 22 3.55 1.93 -18.27
CA SER A 22 4.51 3.04 -18.14
C SER A 22 4.87 3.31 -16.67
N THR A 23 3.90 3.14 -15.76
CA THR A 23 4.12 3.26 -14.32
C THR A 23 5.02 2.14 -13.80
N LYS A 24 4.89 0.92 -14.32
CA LYS A 24 5.80 -0.19 -13.99
C LYS A 24 7.25 0.13 -14.37
N SER A 25 7.50 0.60 -15.60
CA SER A 25 8.86 0.94 -16.03
C SER A 25 9.45 2.11 -15.24
N ASP A 26 8.64 3.12 -14.91
CA ASP A 26 9.07 4.21 -14.04
C ASP A 26 9.44 3.74 -12.63
N ALA A 27 8.68 2.82 -12.05
CA ALA A 27 8.97 2.24 -10.74
C ALA A 27 10.28 1.46 -10.73
N LEU A 28 10.57 0.69 -11.78
CA LEU A 28 11.84 -0.02 -11.92
C LEU A 28 13.03 0.95 -11.90
N LEU A 29 12.96 2.04 -12.67
CA LEU A 29 14.01 3.07 -12.66
C LEU A 29 14.23 3.66 -11.26
N ILE A 30 13.17 3.86 -10.48
CA ILE A 30 13.29 4.39 -9.11
C ILE A 30 13.90 3.36 -8.15
N VAL A 31 13.52 2.08 -8.26
CA VAL A 31 14.14 1.00 -7.49
C VAL A 31 15.63 0.89 -7.79
N ASP A 32 16.04 1.02 -9.06
CA ASP A 32 17.47 1.00 -9.43
C ASP A 32 18.24 2.13 -8.72
N ARG A 33 17.66 3.35 -8.64
CA ARG A 33 18.25 4.46 -7.87
C ARG A 33 18.33 4.17 -6.38
N MET A 34 17.29 3.58 -5.79
CA MET A 34 17.31 3.18 -4.38
C MET A 34 18.42 2.17 -4.09
N LEU A 35 18.65 1.22 -5.02
CA LEU A 35 19.71 0.21 -4.90
C LEU A 35 21.11 0.83 -5.08
N GLU A 36 21.27 1.78 -6.02
CA GLU A 36 22.52 2.54 -6.17
C GLU A 36 22.86 3.32 -4.89
N ASP A 37 21.88 3.99 -4.29
CA ASP A 37 22.07 4.76 -3.06
C ASP A 37 22.36 3.83 -1.86
N LEU A 38 21.68 2.67 -1.80
CA LEU A 38 21.98 1.62 -0.84
C LEU A 38 23.40 1.08 -0.99
N ALA A 39 23.87 0.85 -2.22
CA ALA A 39 25.21 0.35 -2.48
C ALA A 39 26.31 1.35 -2.08
N LYS A 40 26.05 2.66 -2.26
CA LYS A 40 26.99 3.72 -1.89
C LYS A 40 27.07 3.95 -0.38
N SER A 41 25.92 3.92 0.30
CA SER A 41 25.79 4.47 1.65
C SER A 41 25.36 3.43 2.70
N GLY A 42 25.03 2.21 2.29
CA GLY A 42 24.54 1.16 3.18
C GLY A 42 23.20 1.49 3.85
N LEU A 43 22.88 0.74 4.91
CA LEU A 43 21.67 0.95 5.72
C LEU A 43 21.98 2.00 6.80
N ILE A 44 21.35 3.18 6.72
CA ILE A 44 21.63 4.31 7.64
C ILE A 44 20.51 4.57 8.65
N ALA A 45 19.43 3.78 8.63
CA ALA A 45 18.34 3.96 9.58
C ALA A 45 18.83 3.68 11.00
N GLU A 46 18.56 4.59 11.93
CA GLU A 46 18.91 4.45 13.36
C GLU A 46 18.17 3.28 13.99
N ASP A 47 16.86 3.19 13.73
CA ASP A 47 16.04 2.06 14.11
C ASP A 47 15.85 1.10 12.92
N ARG A 48 16.09 -0.17 13.17
CA ARG A 48 16.08 -1.26 12.17
C ARG A 48 15.21 -2.44 12.61
N ASN A 49 14.50 -2.31 13.71
CA ASN A 49 13.56 -3.35 14.13
C ASN A 49 12.33 -3.30 13.21
N GLU A 50 12.02 -4.44 12.60
CA GLU A 50 10.88 -4.61 11.69
C GLU A 50 9.53 -4.29 12.35
N LYS A 51 9.44 -4.38 13.69
CA LYS A 51 8.21 -4.17 14.46
C LYS A 51 7.97 -2.71 14.85
N SER A 52 8.95 -1.83 14.68
CA SER A 52 8.87 -0.47 15.21
C SER A 52 7.70 0.34 14.62
N ILE A 53 7.38 0.13 13.34
CA ILE A 53 6.23 0.79 12.71
C ILE A 53 4.91 0.23 13.25
N ASP A 54 4.80 -1.09 13.41
CA ASP A 54 3.60 -1.72 13.95
C ASP A 54 3.34 -1.32 15.40
N GLU A 55 4.39 -1.25 16.22
CA GLU A 55 4.34 -0.78 17.61
C GLU A 55 3.96 0.71 17.69
N LEU A 56 4.49 1.53 16.78
CA LEU A 56 4.13 2.94 16.68
C LEU A 56 2.65 3.13 16.30
N LEU A 57 2.15 2.37 15.32
CA LEU A 57 0.74 2.42 14.94
C LEU A 57 -0.16 1.97 16.10
N LYS A 58 0.21 0.89 16.79
CA LYS A 58 -0.51 0.39 17.97
C LYS A 58 -0.55 1.41 19.11
N SER A 59 0.58 2.04 19.44
CA SER A 59 0.65 3.04 20.50
C SER A 59 -0.19 4.29 20.19
N ARG A 60 -0.44 4.58 18.91
CA ARG A 60 -1.34 5.64 18.44
C ARG A 60 -2.80 5.20 18.32
N GLY A 61 -3.12 3.95 18.67
CA GLY A 61 -4.48 3.39 18.53
C GLY A 61 -4.92 3.17 17.09
N VAL A 62 -4.00 3.14 16.12
CA VAL A 62 -4.32 2.91 14.71
C VAL A 62 -4.54 1.41 14.48
N LYS A 63 -5.73 1.07 13.97
CA LYS A 63 -6.04 -0.29 13.50
C LYS A 63 -5.76 -0.37 11.99
N ALA A 64 -4.56 -0.83 11.64
CA ALA A 64 -4.18 -1.01 10.23
C ALA A 64 -4.95 -2.19 9.62
N ILE A 65 -5.47 -1.99 8.40
CA ILE A 65 -6.00 -3.08 7.57
C ILE A 65 -4.82 -3.68 6.81
N ASP A 66 -4.44 -4.89 7.19
CA ASP A 66 -3.39 -5.65 6.52
C ASP A 66 -3.93 -6.42 5.29
N TYR A 67 -3.08 -7.25 4.70
CA TYR A 67 -3.47 -8.07 3.56
C TYR A 67 -4.59 -9.08 3.89
N ALA A 68 -4.64 -9.60 5.12
CA ALA A 68 -5.69 -10.52 5.54
C ALA A 68 -7.04 -9.79 5.66
N GLY A 69 -7.05 -8.59 6.23
CA GLY A 69 -8.24 -7.73 6.28
C GLY A 69 -8.74 -7.33 4.90
N TRP A 70 -7.83 -6.99 3.99
CA TRP A 70 -8.20 -6.74 2.58
C TRP A 70 -8.85 -7.97 1.93
N LYS A 71 -8.32 -9.18 2.15
CA LYS A 71 -8.90 -10.41 1.60
C LYS A 71 -10.31 -10.69 2.12
N ARG A 72 -10.61 -10.41 3.39
CA ARG A 72 -11.99 -10.50 3.92
C ARG A 72 -12.96 -9.63 3.14
N VAL A 73 -12.56 -8.38 2.86
CA VAL A 73 -13.37 -7.46 2.05
C VAL A 73 -13.53 -8.01 0.62
N ASP A 74 -12.45 -8.51 0.01
CA ASP A 74 -12.49 -9.10 -1.32
C ASP A 74 -13.47 -10.28 -1.42
N GLU A 75 -13.41 -11.20 -0.46
CA GLU A 75 -14.30 -12.36 -0.36
C GLU A 75 -15.75 -11.91 -0.21
N TYR A 76 -16.03 -11.00 0.73
CA TYR A 76 -17.37 -10.43 0.93
C TYR A 76 -17.94 -9.80 -0.35
N GLU A 77 -17.14 -8.96 -1.04
CA GLU A 77 -17.58 -8.28 -2.27
C GLU A 77 -17.92 -9.29 -3.38
N ARG A 78 -17.13 -10.37 -3.50
CA ARG A 78 -17.33 -11.42 -4.49
C ARG A 78 -18.60 -12.21 -4.20
N GLU A 79 -18.83 -12.60 -2.94
CA GLU A 79 -20.04 -13.31 -2.51
C GLU A 79 -21.30 -12.46 -2.72
N ALA A 80 -21.25 -11.18 -2.38
CA ALA A 80 -22.34 -10.24 -2.62
C ALA A 80 -22.62 -10.09 -4.13
N GLY A 81 -21.57 -10.03 -4.96
CA GLY A 81 -21.70 -9.97 -6.42
C GLY A 81 -22.31 -11.23 -7.02
N ALA A 82 -21.93 -12.42 -6.53
CA ALA A 82 -22.42 -13.70 -7.04
C ALA A 82 -23.96 -13.83 -6.95
N LYS A 83 -24.57 -13.29 -5.89
CA LYS A 83 -26.03 -13.22 -5.70
C LYS A 83 -26.75 -12.44 -6.81
N GLU A 84 -26.04 -11.54 -7.48
CA GLU A 84 -26.53 -10.72 -8.59
C GLU A 84 -25.94 -11.13 -9.95
N GLN A 85 -25.27 -12.30 -10.05
CA GLN A 85 -24.57 -12.75 -11.26
C GLN A 85 -23.46 -11.78 -11.72
N ARG A 86 -22.78 -11.13 -10.77
CA ARG A 86 -21.67 -10.19 -11.02
C ARG A 86 -20.37 -10.73 -10.41
N ALA A 87 -19.22 -10.34 -10.98
CA ALA A 87 -17.92 -10.75 -10.45
C ALA A 87 -17.66 -10.24 -9.02
N ARG A 88 -18.22 -9.07 -8.68
CA ARG A 88 -18.24 -8.50 -7.33
C ARG A 88 -19.27 -7.37 -7.21
N LYS A 89 -19.67 -7.07 -5.98
CA LYS A 89 -20.40 -5.86 -5.59
C LYS A 89 -19.58 -5.13 -4.53
N LYS A 90 -19.10 -3.93 -4.87
CA LYS A 90 -18.17 -3.20 -4.00
C LYS A 90 -18.83 -2.71 -2.71
N VAL A 91 -18.09 -2.78 -1.60
CA VAL A 91 -18.46 -2.10 -0.36
C VAL A 91 -18.10 -0.62 -0.51
N VAL A 92 -19.11 0.25 -0.52
CA VAL A 92 -18.92 1.69 -0.78
C VAL A 92 -18.81 2.50 0.51
N SER A 93 -19.44 2.03 1.59
CA SER A 93 -19.34 2.63 2.91
C SER A 93 -17.97 2.34 3.52
N SER A 94 -17.24 3.39 3.89
CA SER A 94 -15.96 3.23 4.60
C SER A 94 -16.14 2.54 5.95
N ALA A 95 -17.25 2.78 6.65
CA ALA A 95 -17.53 2.14 7.93
C ALA A 95 -17.73 0.62 7.76
N ASP A 96 -18.50 0.21 6.76
CA ASP A 96 -18.76 -1.21 6.49
C ASP A 96 -17.48 -1.92 6.01
N LEU A 97 -16.68 -1.25 5.17
CA LEU A 97 -15.39 -1.77 4.73
C LEU A 97 -14.48 -2.02 5.93
N ILE A 98 -14.40 -1.06 6.86
CA ILE A 98 -13.59 -1.19 8.07
C ILE A 98 -14.12 -2.32 8.96
N ALA A 99 -15.44 -2.44 9.14
CA ALA A 99 -16.05 -3.50 9.93
C ALA A 99 -15.72 -4.90 9.38
N ILE A 100 -15.92 -5.12 8.07
CA ILE A 100 -15.58 -6.37 7.39
C ILE A 100 -14.07 -6.64 7.43
N ALA A 101 -13.26 -5.61 7.17
CA ALA A 101 -11.81 -5.74 7.13
C ALA A 101 -11.23 -6.07 8.51
N LEU A 102 -11.82 -5.57 9.60
CA LEU A 102 -11.32 -5.78 10.96
C LEU A 102 -12.08 -6.86 11.73
N ASP A 103 -13.09 -7.49 11.12
CA ASP A 103 -13.98 -8.48 11.76
C ASP A 103 -14.61 -7.92 13.06
N CYS A 104 -15.12 -6.69 12.96
CA CYS A 104 -15.69 -5.90 14.06
C CYS A 104 -17.19 -5.66 13.88
#